data_AF-X1SB86-F1
#
_entry.id   AF-X1SB86-F1
#
_cell.length_a   1.000
_cell.length_b   1.000
_cell.length_c   1.000
_cell.angle_alpha   90.00
_cell.angle_beta   90.00
_cell.angle_gamma   90.00
#
_symmetry.space_group_name_H-M   'P 1'
#
loop_
_entity.id
_entity.type
_entity.pdbx_description
1 polymer ?
#
loop_
_entity_poly.entity_id
_entity_poly.type
_entity_poly.pdbx_seq_one_letter_code
_entity_poly.pdbx_strand_id
1 'polypeptide(L)'
;MVGQNLGAAKASRAEKSAWLVATLTMIFAGLSMTVLSFMAKPIISVFSAEAGVISVGVSMIRIVAIGQVFMGLSRVMESSLSGSGDTISPMVINIITLWFIQLPLAYSFSRIVGWGTNGIWLALSTGYMVAALIMTLRFQQGKWKLKEI
;
A
#
# COMPACT_ATOMS: atom_id res chain seq x y z
N MET A 1 -7.19 -12.33 13.83
CA MET A 1 -6.01 -12.78 14.61
C MET A 1 -5.51 -11.74 15.61
N VAL A 2 -5.33 -10.46 15.24
CA VAL A 2 -4.88 -9.43 16.21
C VAL A 2 -5.91 -9.22 17.32
N GLY A 3 -7.18 -8.92 16.99
CA GLY A 3 -8.25 -8.78 17.99
C GLY A 3 -8.47 -10.02 18.85
N GLN A 4 -8.41 -11.22 18.26
CA GLN A 4 -8.53 -12.48 19.00
C GLN A 4 -7.39 -12.69 20.01
N ASN A 5 -6.13 -12.39 19.62
CA ASN A 5 -5.00 -12.50 20.55
C ASN A 5 -5.04 -11.40 21.61
N LEU A 6 -5.51 -10.19 21.27
CA LEU A 6 -5.64 -9.10 22.23
C LEU A 6 -6.74 -9.39 23.27
N GLY A 7 -7.91 -9.87 22.83
CA GLY A 7 -8.98 -10.33 23.73
C GLY A 7 -8.58 -11.53 24.60
N ALA A 8 -7.60 -12.32 24.17
CA ALA A 8 -7.00 -13.38 24.98
C ALA A 8 -5.84 -12.90 25.88
N ALA A 9 -5.67 -11.58 26.08
CA ALA A 9 -4.59 -10.94 26.85
C ALA A 9 -3.17 -11.28 26.35
N LYS A 10 -3.01 -11.61 25.06
CA LYS A 10 -1.74 -12.02 24.43
C LYS A 10 -1.25 -10.98 23.43
N ALA A 11 -1.07 -9.73 23.88
CA ALA A 11 -0.65 -8.61 23.02
C ALA A 11 0.68 -8.88 22.26
N SER A 12 1.66 -9.50 22.90
CA SER A 12 2.93 -9.88 22.24
C SER A 12 2.73 -10.87 21.08
N ARG A 13 1.79 -11.81 21.21
CA ARG A 13 1.46 -12.76 20.15
C ARG A 13 0.71 -12.08 19.00
N ALA A 14 -0.15 -11.12 19.32
CA ALA A 14 -0.87 -10.30 18.34
C ALA A 14 0.13 -9.53 17.45
N GLU A 15 1.11 -8.87 18.08
CA GLU A 15 2.17 -8.12 17.40
C GLU A 15 3.05 -9.02 16.52
N LYS A 16 3.54 -10.14 17.05
CA LYS A 16 4.33 -11.10 16.26
C LYS A 16 3.57 -11.61 15.03
N SER A 17 2.27 -11.86 15.20
CA SER A 17 1.41 -12.31 14.09
C SER A 17 1.25 -11.23 13.02
N ALA A 18 1.05 -9.97 13.42
CA ALA A 18 0.95 -8.85 12.49
C ALA A 18 2.24 -8.67 11.67
N TRP A 19 3.41 -8.72 12.33
CA TRP A 19 4.70 -8.63 11.65
C TRP A 19 4.98 -9.81 10.73
N LEU A 20 4.63 -11.03 11.15
CA LEU A 20 4.76 -12.21 10.29
C LEU A 20 3.92 -12.05 9.01
N VAL A 21 2.65 -11.65 9.15
CA VAL A 21 1.76 -11.43 8.00
C VAL A 21 2.28 -10.28 7.12
N ALA A 22 2.80 -9.20 7.72
CA ALA A 22 3.38 -8.09 6.98
C ALA A 22 4.58 -8.53 6.13
N THR A 23 5.50 -9.30 6.70
CA THR A 23 6.67 -9.84 6.00
C THR A 23 6.26 -10.79 4.88
N LEU A 24 5.34 -11.73 5.14
CA LEU A 24 4.84 -12.65 4.11
C LEU A 24 4.13 -11.89 2.98
N THR A 25 3.36 -10.86 3.31
CA THR A 25 2.68 -10.00 2.32
C THR A 25 3.69 -9.26 1.45
N MET A 26 4.73 -8.67 2.05
CA MET A 26 5.77 -7.96 1.28
C MET A 26 6.56 -8.91 0.38
N ILE A 27 6.92 -10.10 0.86
CA ILE A 27 7.65 -11.10 0.07
C ILE A 27 6.77 -11.55 -1.11
N PHE A 28 5.53 -11.95 -0.82
CA PHE A 28 4.61 -12.42 -1.86
C PHE A 28 4.32 -11.31 -2.88
N ALA A 29 3.91 -10.12 -2.42
CA ALA A 29 3.65 -8.99 -3.30
C ALA A 29 4.89 -8.59 -4.10
N GLY A 30 6.07 -8.56 -3.47
CA GLY A 30 7.34 -8.25 -4.15
C GLY A 30 7.66 -9.23 -5.26
N LEU A 31 7.55 -10.53 -5.00
CA LEU A 31 7.76 -11.57 -6.01
C LEU A 31 6.73 -11.48 -7.15
N SER A 32 5.44 -11.40 -6.80
CA SER A 32 4.37 -11.29 -7.80
C SER A 32 4.51 -10.05 -8.67
N MET A 33 4.79 -8.89 -8.07
CA MET A 33 4.94 -7.62 -8.80
C MET A 33 6.23 -7.59 -9.64
N THR A 34 7.29 -8.28 -9.19
CA THR A 34 8.50 -8.47 -10.00
C THR A 34 8.18 -9.27 -11.26
N VAL A 35 7.52 -10.42 -11.12
CA VAL A 35 7.10 -11.25 -12.27
C VAL A 35 6.18 -10.46 -13.21
N LEU A 36 5.19 -9.76 -12.68
CA LEU A 36 4.28 -8.91 -13.47
C LEU A 36 5.02 -7.80 -14.21
N SER A 37 6.05 -7.20 -13.61
CA SER A 37 6.85 -6.14 -14.25
C SER A 37 7.65 -6.64 -15.44
N PHE A 38 8.19 -7.87 -15.37
CA PHE A 38 8.85 -8.53 -16.50
C PHE A 38 7.84 -8.99 -17.57
N MET A 39 6.66 -9.44 -17.16
CA MET A 39 5.58 -9.89 -18.04
C MET A 39 4.66 -8.77 -18.51
N ALA A 40 4.97 -7.50 -18.22
CA ALA A 40 4.07 -6.37 -18.48
C ALA A 40 3.65 -6.28 -19.96
N LYS A 41 4.60 -6.43 -20.89
CA LYS A 41 4.33 -6.34 -22.34
C LYS A 41 3.39 -7.45 -22.84
N PRO A 42 3.68 -8.75 -22.62
CA PRO A 42 2.77 -9.81 -23.06
C PRO A 42 1.39 -9.68 -22.38
N ILE A 43 1.32 -9.28 -21.10
CA ILE A 43 0.04 -9.07 -20.41
C ILE A 43 -0.80 -7.99 -21.10
N ILE A 44 -0.23 -6.80 -21.34
CA ILE A 44 -0.97 -5.70 -21.97
C ILE A 44 -1.35 -6.03 -23.42
N SER A 45 -0.51 -6.81 -24.12
CA SER A 45 -0.76 -7.20 -25.51
C SER A 45 -1.97 -8.13 -25.68
N VAL A 46 -2.46 -8.76 -24.60
CA VAL A 46 -3.74 -9.51 -24.61
C VAL A 46 -4.94 -8.57 -24.74
N PHE A 47 -4.83 -7.33 -24.25
CA PHE A 47 -5.94 -6.37 -24.24
C PHE A 47 -5.93 -5.44 -25.45
N SER A 48 -4.77 -5.16 -26.03
CA SER A 48 -4.65 -4.29 -27.22
C SER A 48 -3.41 -4.64 -28.03
N ALA A 49 -3.54 -4.60 -29.35
CA ALA A 49 -2.42 -4.72 -30.29
C ALA A 49 -1.78 -3.36 -30.63
N GLU A 50 -2.38 -2.24 -30.20
CA GLU A 50 -1.90 -0.90 -30.52
C GLU A 50 -0.62 -0.57 -29.73
N ALA A 51 0.47 -0.26 -30.44
CA ALA A 51 1.77 -0.03 -29.84
C ALA A 51 1.78 1.11 -28.79
N GLY A 52 1.01 2.17 -29.02
CA GLY A 52 0.87 3.29 -28.07
C GLY A 52 0.26 2.85 -26.75
N VAL A 53 -0.84 2.09 -26.80
CA VAL A 53 -1.52 1.53 -25.62
C VAL A 53 -0.59 0.56 -24.87
N ILE A 54 0.13 -0.31 -25.60
CA ILE A 54 1.09 -1.24 -25.00
C ILE A 54 2.19 -0.49 -24.25
N SER A 55 2.77 0.56 -24.84
CA SER A 55 3.83 1.34 -24.21
C SER A 55 3.35 1.97 -22.90
N VAL A 56 2.19 2.63 -22.91
CA VAL A 56 1.60 3.26 -21.72
C VAL A 56 1.27 2.23 -20.64
N GLY A 57 0.65 1.10 -21.01
CA GLY A 57 0.32 0.04 -20.07
C GLY A 57 1.54 -0.61 -19.42
N VAL A 58 2.63 -0.81 -20.17
CA VAL A 58 3.88 -1.34 -19.64
C VAL A 58 4.51 -0.39 -18.63
N SER A 59 4.57 0.90 -18.95
CA SER A 59 5.07 1.93 -18.02
C SER A 59 4.23 1.99 -16.75
N MET A 60 2.89 1.94 -16.88
CA MET A 60 1.97 1.88 -15.74
C MET A 60 2.31 0.70 -14.83
N ILE A 61 2.33 -0.55 -15.34
CA ILE A 61 2.59 -1.75 -14.53
C ILE A 61 3.89 -1.60 -13.74
N ARG A 62 4.96 -1.15 -14.39
CA ARG A 62 6.27 -1.01 -13.75
C ARG A 62 6.29 0.05 -12.64
N ILE A 63 5.57 1.17 -12.83
CA ILE A 63 5.48 2.23 -11.81
C ILE A 63 4.64 1.77 -10.63
N VAL A 64 3.48 1.13 -10.87
CA VAL A 64 2.57 0.72 -9.80
C VAL A 64 3.06 -0.51 -9.05
N ALA A 65 3.87 -1.37 -9.67
CA ALA A 65 4.42 -2.59 -9.07
C ALA A 65 5.07 -2.32 -7.71
N ILE A 66 5.89 -1.27 -7.62
CA ILE A 66 6.53 -0.87 -6.36
C ILE A 66 5.48 -0.41 -5.36
N GLY A 67 4.58 0.49 -5.76
CA GLY A 67 3.51 1.01 -4.91
C GLY A 67 2.61 -0.07 -4.33
N GLN A 68 2.33 -1.14 -5.09
CA GLN A 68 1.50 -2.26 -4.68
C GLN A 68 2.11 -3.05 -3.50
N VAL A 69 3.44 -3.18 -3.44
CA VAL A 69 4.11 -3.83 -2.30
C VAL A 69 3.85 -3.05 -1.00
N PHE A 70 3.97 -1.73 -1.06
CA PHE A 70 3.71 -0.86 0.09
C PHE A 70 2.23 -0.79 0.42
N MET A 71 1.35 -0.81 -0.59
CA MET A 71 -0.09 -0.91 -0.36
C MET A 71 -0.42 -2.15 0.47
N GLY A 72 0.17 -3.31 0.12
CA GLY A 72 0.02 -4.55 0.89
C GLY A 72 0.42 -4.37 2.36
N LEU A 73 1.61 -3.80 2.63
CA LEU A 73 2.06 -3.50 3.99
C LEU A 73 1.08 -2.58 4.73
N SER A 74 0.64 -1.49 4.09
CA SER A 74 -0.33 -0.54 4.67
C SER A 74 -1.62 -1.24 5.06
N ARG A 75 -2.15 -2.13 4.19
CA ARG A 75 -3.40 -2.87 4.46
C ARG A 75 -3.25 -3.85 5.62
N VAL A 76 -2.09 -4.49 5.79
CA VAL A 76 -1.84 -5.37 6.94
C VAL A 76 -1.82 -4.57 8.24
N MET A 77 -1.15 -3.41 8.26
CA MET A 77 -1.11 -2.54 9.44
C MET A 77 -2.50 -1.96 9.76
N GLU A 78 -3.22 -1.52 8.74
CA GLU A 78 -4.61 -1.04 8.85
C GLU A 78 -5.54 -2.10 9.45
N SER A 79 -5.48 -3.32 8.93
CA SER A 79 -6.28 -4.44 9.43
C SER A 79 -5.91 -4.81 10.87
N SER A 80 -4.63 -4.72 11.21
CA SER A 80 -4.14 -4.98 12.57
C SER A 80 -4.60 -3.91 13.58
N LEU A 81 -4.54 -2.64 13.20
CA LEU A 81 -5.02 -1.52 14.01
C LEU A 81 -6.54 -1.55 14.16
N SER A 82 -7.27 -1.68 13.05
CA SER A 82 -8.74 -1.73 13.06
C SER A 82 -9.24 -2.95 13.83
N GLY A 83 -8.58 -4.10 13.65
CA GLY A 83 -8.88 -5.34 14.37
C GLY A 83 -8.50 -5.32 15.86
N SER A 84 -7.78 -4.31 16.33
CA SER A 84 -7.52 -4.06 17.76
C SER A 84 -8.39 -2.95 18.36
N GLY A 85 -9.38 -2.45 17.62
CA GLY A 85 -10.25 -1.34 18.06
C GLY A 85 -9.68 0.06 17.76
N ASP A 86 -8.54 0.16 17.06
CA ASP A 86 -8.02 1.43 16.55
C ASP A 86 -8.44 1.67 15.10
N THR A 87 -9.68 2.08 14.90
CA THR A 87 -10.26 2.38 13.58
C THR A 87 -10.06 3.84 13.15
N ILE A 88 -9.94 4.77 14.11
CA ILE A 88 -9.77 6.19 13.83
C ILE A 88 -8.38 6.49 13.29
N SER A 89 -7.32 5.88 13.84
CA SER A 89 -5.96 6.18 13.36
C SER A 89 -5.78 5.82 11.88
N PRO A 90 -6.16 4.61 11.41
CA PRO A 90 -6.09 4.28 9.98
C PRO A 90 -6.92 5.19 9.10
N MET A 91 -8.14 5.53 9.52
CA MET A 91 -9.01 6.45 8.79
C MET A 91 -8.35 7.82 8.58
N VAL A 92 -7.82 8.42 9.64
CA VAL A 92 -7.15 9.73 9.57
C VAL A 92 -5.91 9.66 8.70
N ILE A 93 -5.10 8.60 8.83
CA ILE A 93 -3.90 8.40 8.00
C ILE A 93 -4.28 8.29 6.51
N ASN A 94 -5.33 7.54 6.18
CA ASN A 94 -5.80 7.39 4.80
C ASN A 94 -6.30 8.71 4.22
N ILE A 95 -7.08 9.48 4.99
CA ILE A 95 -7.57 10.80 4.58
C ILE A 95 -6.40 11.75 4.33
N ILE A 96 -5.43 11.82 5.26
CA ILE A 96 -4.29 12.71 5.12
C ILE A 96 -3.44 12.33 3.90
N THR A 97 -3.15 11.05 3.76
CA THR A 97 -2.31 10.58 2.64
C THR A 97 -3.01 10.81 1.31
N LEU A 98 -4.32 10.61 1.23
CA LEU A 98 -5.07 10.89 0.00
C LEU A 98 -5.05 12.39 -0.34
N TRP A 99 -5.49 13.23 0.60
CA TRP A 99 -5.75 14.65 0.33
C TRP A 99 -4.49 15.51 0.27
N PHE A 100 -3.48 15.21 1.08
CA PHE A 100 -2.29 16.06 1.21
C PHE A 100 -1.05 15.48 0.51
N ILE A 101 -1.06 14.21 0.12
CA ILE A 101 0.06 13.59 -0.59
C ILE A 101 -0.38 13.16 -1.98
N GLN A 102 -1.35 12.26 -2.09
CA GLN A 102 -1.69 11.63 -3.36
C GLN A 102 -2.31 12.60 -4.37
N LEU A 103 -3.32 13.38 -3.98
CA LEU A 103 -3.96 14.35 -4.89
C LEU A 103 -3.01 15.49 -5.31
N PRO A 104 -2.26 16.14 -4.39
CA PRO A 104 -1.33 17.20 -4.77
C PRO A 104 -0.20 16.69 -5.67
N LEU A 105 0.35 15.50 -5.39
CA LEU A 105 1.37 14.90 -6.26
C LEU A 105 0.80 14.51 -7.62
N ALA A 106 -0.41 13.96 -7.67
CA ALA A 106 -1.05 13.58 -8.93
C ALA A 106 -1.27 14.82 -9.81
N TYR A 107 -1.79 15.91 -9.23
CA TYR A 107 -1.93 17.19 -9.94
C TYR A 107 -0.58 17.74 -10.39
N SER A 108 0.39 17.80 -9.48
CA SER A 108 1.71 18.38 -9.76
C SER A 108 2.46 17.61 -10.84
N PHE A 109 2.58 16.29 -10.72
CA PHE A 109 3.31 15.46 -11.68
C PHE A 109 2.60 15.35 -13.02
N SER A 110 1.26 15.26 -13.04
CA SER A 110 0.52 15.13 -14.30
C SER A 110 0.42 16.47 -15.05
N ARG A 111 0.17 17.59 -14.36
CA ARG A 111 -0.12 18.89 -14.98
C ARG A 111 1.05 19.86 -14.97
N ILE A 112 1.76 20.01 -13.85
CA ILE A 112 2.83 21.00 -13.72
C ILE A 112 4.11 20.47 -14.37
N VAL A 113 4.52 19.25 -14.01
CA VAL A 113 5.72 18.61 -14.58
C VAL A 113 5.45 18.07 -15.98
N GLY A 114 4.18 17.78 -16.32
CA GLY A 114 3.78 17.33 -17.64
C GLY A 114 4.06 15.85 -17.92
N TRP A 115 4.20 15.00 -16.89
CA TRP A 115 4.38 13.55 -17.05
C TRP A 115 3.09 12.80 -17.42
N GLY A 116 1.99 13.52 -17.61
CA GLY A 116 0.71 12.94 -18.00
C GLY A 116 0.25 11.83 -17.06
N THR A 117 -0.11 10.67 -17.63
CA THR A 117 -0.61 9.51 -16.87
C THR A 117 0.46 8.87 -15.98
N ASN A 118 1.74 8.89 -16.39
CA ASN A 118 2.83 8.38 -15.56
C ASN A 118 2.96 9.16 -14.24
N GLY A 119 2.72 10.47 -14.28
CA GLY A 119 2.68 11.30 -13.07
C GLY A 119 1.60 10.88 -12.08
N ILE A 120 0.44 10.43 -12.58
CA ILE A 120 -0.66 9.91 -11.75
C ILE A 120 -0.24 8.59 -11.08
N TRP A 121 0.32 7.65 -11.86
CA TRP A 121 0.76 6.36 -11.31
C TRP A 121 1.86 6.51 -10.27
N LEU A 122 2.78 7.45 -10.49
CA LEU A 122 3.84 7.74 -9.52
C LEU A 122 3.26 8.32 -8.23
N ALA A 123 2.33 9.27 -8.34
CA ALA A 123 1.64 9.84 -7.17
C ALA A 123 0.88 8.78 -6.36
N LEU A 124 0.20 7.83 -7.04
CA LEU A 124 -0.43 6.68 -6.39
C LEU A 124 0.59 5.84 -5.63
N SER A 125 1.69 5.45 -6.29
CA SER A 125 2.74 4.65 -5.66
C SER A 125 3.35 5.34 -4.45
N THR A 126 3.66 6.64 -4.56
CA THR A 126 4.17 7.45 -3.45
C THR A 126 3.16 7.54 -2.31
N GLY A 127 1.87 7.72 -2.61
CA GLY A 127 0.79 7.70 -1.63
C GLY A 127 0.80 6.40 -0.81
N TYR A 128 0.87 5.24 -1.48
CA TYR A 128 0.94 3.96 -0.78
C TYR A 128 2.19 3.79 0.08
N MET A 129 3.35 4.28 -0.40
CA MET A 129 4.59 4.26 0.39
C MET A 129 4.46 5.09 1.67
N VAL A 130 3.91 6.29 1.56
CA VAL A 130 3.70 7.20 2.70
C VAL A 130 2.66 6.62 3.68
N ALA A 131 1.54 6.12 3.18
CA ALA A 131 0.54 5.45 4.00
C ALA A 131 1.16 4.28 4.76
N ALA A 132 1.89 3.39 4.07
CA ALA A 132 2.55 2.24 4.69
C ALA A 132 3.52 2.67 5.79
N LEU A 133 4.33 3.70 5.54
CA LEU A 133 5.27 4.24 6.53
C LEU A 133 4.52 4.74 7.78
N ILE A 134 3.55 5.63 7.61
CA ILE A 134 2.83 6.23 8.74
C ILE A 134 2.01 5.16 9.49
N MET A 135 1.36 4.24 8.78
CA MET A 135 0.58 3.14 9.38
C MET A 135 1.49 2.20 10.21
N THR A 136 2.69 1.91 9.69
CA THR A 136 3.68 1.09 10.40
C THR A 136 4.22 1.80 11.63
N LEU A 137 4.54 3.09 11.54
CA LEU A 137 4.96 3.91 12.69
C LEU A 137 3.85 3.96 13.76
N ARG A 138 2.59 4.12 13.34
CA ARG A 138 1.43 4.10 14.24
C ARG A 138 1.29 2.75 14.94
N PHE A 139 1.50 1.65 14.23
CA PHE A 139 1.48 0.31 14.80
C PHE A 139 2.62 0.09 15.80
N GLN A 140 3.83 0.56 15.49
CA GLN A 140 5.01 0.45 16.38
C GLN A 140 4.86 1.23 17.69
N GLN A 141 4.11 2.33 17.71
CA GLN A 141 3.83 3.07 18.95
C GLN A 141 3.12 2.23 20.02
N GLY A 142 2.50 1.10 19.65
CA GLY A 142 1.92 0.15 20.60
C GLY A 142 0.71 0.66 21.37
N LYS A 143 0.24 1.91 21.16
CA LYS A 143 -0.94 2.46 21.87
C LYS A 143 -2.21 1.62 21.64
N TRP A 144 -2.29 0.91 20.52
CA TRP A 144 -3.37 -0.03 20.21
C TRP A 144 -3.41 -1.23 21.18
N LYS A 145 -2.30 -1.57 21.84
CA LYS A 145 -2.22 -2.66 22.83
C LYS A 145 -2.94 -2.33 24.13
N LEU A 146 -3.17 -1.05 24.40
CA LEU A 146 -3.83 -0.53 25.62
C LEU A 146 -5.34 -0.38 25.45
N LYS A 147 -5.88 -0.64 24.26
CA LYS A 147 -7.33 -0.60 24.03
C LYS A 147 -7.97 -1.87 24.55
N GLU A 148 -8.94 -1.71 25.45
CA GLU A 148 -9.87 -2.77 25.81
C GLU A 148 -10.89 -2.91 24.68
N ILE A 149 -11.06 -4.15 24.19
CA ILE A 149 -12.02 -4.53 23.15
C ILE A 149 -13.23 -5.16 23.83
#